data_AF-A0A1H1GX46-F1
#
_entry.id   AF-A0A1H1GX46-F1
#
_cell.length_a   1.000
_cell.length_b   1.000
_cell.length_c   1.000
_cell.angle_alpha   90.00
_cell.angle_beta   90.00
_cell.angle_gamma   90.00
#
_symmetry.space_group_name_H-M   'P 1'
#
loop_
_entity.id
_entity.type
_entity.pdbx_description
1 polymer ?
#
loop_
_entity_poly.entity_id
_entity_poly.type
_entity_poly.pdbx_seq_one_letter_code
_entity_poly.pdbx_strand_id
1 'polypeptide(L)'
;MTLVLALVDVGTTLENATGFGRYLLVFLLAMIPAIEPFIVIPVAIGLGLDPILTGIAAFAGSVTAVAAIVVAHQHITAWWRRRTGADPTNSSDRYSRARRIWKRYGLPGLAFAGPILAGIHLTALLATAVGSNNRVTIAWLTVGLAAWTVALVAGTVGGLSLLGVP
;
A
#
# COMPACT_ATOMS: atom_id res chain seq x y z
N MET A 1 1.12 -16.46 -12.86
CA MET A 1 -0.27 -16.61 -13.34
C MET A 1 -1.27 -15.67 -12.64
N THR A 2 -0.94 -15.08 -11.48
CA THR A 2 -1.83 -14.17 -10.73
C THR A 2 -1.87 -12.72 -11.25
N LEU A 3 -0.76 -12.21 -11.79
CA LEU A 3 -0.63 -10.79 -12.15
C LEU A 3 -1.43 -10.42 -13.42
N VAL A 4 -1.43 -11.29 -14.43
CA VAL A 4 -2.22 -11.10 -15.66
C VAL A 4 -3.72 -11.17 -15.38
N LEU A 5 -4.16 -12.08 -14.49
CA LEU A 5 -5.55 -12.16 -14.08
C LEU A 5 -5.98 -10.90 -13.33
N ALA A 6 -5.16 -10.41 -12.40
CA ALA A 6 -5.43 -9.17 -11.69
C ALA A 6 -5.53 -7.97 -12.65
N LEU A 7 -4.67 -7.88 -13.67
CA LEU A 7 -4.75 -6.84 -14.70
C LEU A 7 -6.10 -6.87 -15.44
N VAL A 8 -6.55 -8.05 -15.85
CA VAL A 8 -7.83 -8.24 -16.57
C VAL A 8 -9.03 -7.93 -15.67
N ASP A 9 -9.02 -8.40 -14.42
CA ASP A 9 -10.10 -8.15 -13.46
C ASP A 9 -10.21 -6.66 -13.10
N VAL A 10 -9.07 -6.00 -12.87
CA VAL A 10 -9.03 -4.55 -12.59
C VAL A 10 -9.51 -3.76 -13.82
N GLY A 11 -9.05 -4.13 -15.02
CA GLY A 11 -9.43 -3.47 -16.26
C GLY A 11 -10.94 -3.54 -16.51
N THR A 12 -11.50 -4.75 -16.46
CA THR A 12 -12.95 -4.97 -16.64
C THR A 12 -13.79 -4.26 -15.58
N THR A 13 -13.34 -4.24 -14.33
CA THR A 13 -14.06 -3.54 -13.24
C THR A 13 -14.10 -2.02 -13.46
N LEU A 14 -12.99 -1.44 -13.94
CA LEU A 14 -12.91 0.00 -14.25
C LEU A 14 -13.68 0.38 -15.52
N GLU A 15 -13.66 -0.47 -16.54
CA GLU A 15 -14.39 -0.24 -17.79
C GLU A 15 -15.91 -0.18 -17.56
N ASN A 16 -16.44 -1.09 -16.74
CA ASN A 16 -17.86 -1.19 -16.42
C ASN A 16 -18.40 -0.01 -15.58
N ALA A 17 -17.52 0.77 -14.95
CA ALA A 17 -17.92 1.95 -14.20
C ALA A 17 -17.92 3.21 -15.07
N THR A 18 -18.87 4.13 -14.80
CA THR A 18 -19.06 5.34 -15.59
C THR A 18 -18.56 6.58 -14.85
N GLY A 19 -17.88 7.48 -15.59
CA GLY A 19 -17.46 8.80 -15.12
C GLY A 19 -16.67 8.78 -13.80
N PHE A 20 -17.16 9.53 -12.81
CA PHE A 20 -16.51 9.68 -11.50
C PHE A 20 -16.40 8.37 -10.71
N GLY A 21 -17.27 7.38 -10.96
CA GLY A 21 -17.24 6.08 -10.29
C GLY A 21 -15.94 5.31 -10.51
N ARG A 22 -15.23 5.56 -11.62
CA ARG A 22 -13.93 4.93 -11.89
C ARG A 22 -12.86 5.35 -10.89
N TYR A 23 -12.82 6.62 -10.47
CA TYR A 23 -11.86 7.09 -9.46
C TYR A 23 -12.17 6.53 -8.07
N LEU A 24 -13.46 6.36 -7.74
CA LEU A 24 -13.85 5.68 -6.51
C LEU A 24 -13.42 4.21 -6.52
N LEU A 25 -13.53 3.52 -7.66
CA LEU A 25 -13.02 2.17 -7.79
C LEU A 25 -11.49 2.11 -7.69
N VAL A 26 -10.76 3.04 -8.30
CA VAL A 26 -9.29 3.14 -8.12
C VAL A 26 -8.94 3.29 -6.64
N PHE A 27 -9.67 4.14 -5.90
CA PHE A 27 -9.50 4.30 -4.46
C PHE A 27 -9.76 2.99 -3.70
N LEU A 28 -10.89 2.32 -3.98
CA LEU A 28 -11.26 1.07 -3.30
C LEU A 28 -10.31 -0.09 -3.63
N LEU A 29 -9.92 -0.23 -4.89
CA LEU A 29 -8.96 -1.25 -5.33
C LEU A 29 -7.59 -1.02 -4.66
N ALA A 30 -7.10 0.22 -4.62
CA ALA A 30 -5.83 0.55 -3.97
C ALA A 30 -5.88 0.39 -2.43
N MET A 31 -7.07 0.25 -1.85
CA MET A 31 -7.26 -0.08 -0.44
C MET A 31 -7.01 -1.58 -0.16
N ILE A 32 -7.19 -2.45 -1.15
CA ILE A 32 -7.08 -3.90 -1.01
C ILE A 32 -5.59 -4.29 -0.97
N PRO A 33 -5.09 -4.93 0.12
CA PRO A 33 -3.69 -5.33 0.24
C PRO A 33 -3.16 -6.24 -0.87
N ALA A 34 -4.05 -7.03 -1.46
CA ALA A 34 -3.71 -7.95 -2.56
C ALA A 34 -3.64 -7.24 -3.92
N ILE A 35 -4.26 -6.07 -4.05
CA ILE A 35 -4.31 -5.29 -5.29
C ILE A 35 -3.36 -4.10 -5.09
N GLU A 36 -2.09 -4.37 -5.32
CA GLU A 36 -1.02 -3.39 -5.19
C GLU A 36 -1.24 -2.19 -6.14
N PRO A 37 -0.96 -0.94 -5.71
CA PRO A 37 -1.08 0.27 -6.54
C PRO A 37 -0.27 0.19 -7.84
N PHE A 38 0.78 -0.64 -7.84
CA PHE A 38 1.60 -0.97 -9.01
C PHE A 38 0.81 -1.57 -10.18
N ILE A 39 -0.37 -2.14 -9.94
CA ILE A 39 -1.25 -2.67 -10.99
C ILE A 39 -2.36 -1.65 -11.31
N VAL A 40 -2.97 -1.09 -10.28
CA VAL A 40 -4.15 -0.21 -10.43
C VAL A 40 -3.80 1.06 -11.21
N ILE A 41 -2.67 1.71 -10.89
CA ILE A 41 -2.27 2.97 -11.51
C ILE A 41 -2.00 2.80 -13.01
N PRO A 42 -1.16 1.83 -13.46
CA PRO A 42 -0.93 1.61 -14.88
C PRO A 42 -2.20 1.26 -15.67
N VAL A 43 -3.06 0.39 -15.10
CA VAL A 43 -4.30 -0.01 -15.78
C VAL A 43 -5.24 1.18 -15.92
N ALA A 44 -5.47 1.93 -14.84
CA ALA A 44 -6.37 3.08 -14.86
C ALA A 44 -5.91 4.14 -15.87
N ILE A 45 -4.62 4.51 -15.86
CA ILE A 45 -4.08 5.47 -16.82
C ILE A 45 -4.14 4.89 -18.24
N GLY A 46 -3.82 3.61 -18.43
CA GLY A 46 -3.91 2.94 -19.73
C GLY A 46 -5.34 2.87 -20.29
N LEU A 47 -6.36 2.92 -19.42
CA LEU A 47 -7.78 3.06 -19.80
C LEU A 47 -8.19 4.51 -20.08
N GLY A 48 -7.25 5.45 -20.10
CA GLY A 48 -7.46 6.87 -20.39
C GLY A 48 -7.96 7.70 -19.20
N LEU A 49 -7.81 7.22 -17.96
CA LEU A 49 -8.11 8.07 -16.79
C LEU A 49 -7.04 9.14 -16.62
N ASP A 50 -7.45 10.29 -16.07
CA ASP A 50 -6.52 11.37 -15.75
C ASP A 50 -5.42 10.88 -14.77
N PRO A 51 -4.13 11.03 -15.12
CA PRO A 51 -3.03 10.52 -14.28
C PRO A 51 -2.98 11.14 -12.88
N ILE A 52 -3.33 12.42 -12.77
CA ILE A 52 -3.25 13.16 -11.50
C ILE A 52 -4.37 12.66 -10.57
N LEU A 53 -5.61 12.62 -11.05
CA LEU A 53 -6.76 12.13 -10.29
C LEU A 53 -6.62 10.65 -9.92
N THR A 54 -6.08 9.83 -10.84
CA THR A 54 -5.76 8.42 -10.57
C THR A 54 -4.73 8.28 -9.46
N GLY A 55 -3.65 9.07 -9.52
CA GLY A 55 -2.62 9.10 -8.48
C GLY A 55 -3.18 9.48 -7.12
N ILE A 56 -3.99 10.55 -7.05
CA ILE A 56 -4.63 11.00 -5.81
C ILE A 56 -5.56 9.93 -5.23
N ALA A 57 -6.41 9.33 -6.07
CA ALA A 57 -7.35 8.29 -5.65
C ALA A 57 -6.61 7.05 -5.11
N ALA A 58 -5.61 6.56 -5.85
CA ALA A 58 -4.81 5.41 -5.44
C ALA A 58 -4.04 5.68 -4.14
N PHE A 59 -3.40 6.85 -4.04
CA PHE A 59 -2.68 7.27 -2.85
C PHE A 59 -3.62 7.34 -1.63
N ALA A 60 -4.76 7.99 -1.76
CA ALA A 60 -5.73 8.11 -0.68
C ALA A 60 -6.25 6.74 -0.23
N GLY A 61 -6.54 5.83 -1.16
CA GLY A 61 -6.98 4.46 -0.85
C GLY A 61 -5.93 3.68 -0.08
N SER A 62 -4.68 3.73 -0.52
CA SER A 62 -3.57 3.05 0.14
C SER A 62 -3.21 3.66 1.51
N VAL A 63 -3.22 4.97 1.67
CA VAL A 63 -3.04 5.62 2.98
C VAL A 63 -4.16 5.21 3.94
N THR A 64 -5.40 5.14 3.46
CA THR A 64 -6.55 4.70 4.26
C THR A 64 -6.37 3.26 4.73
N ALA A 65 -5.94 2.35 3.84
CA ALA A 65 -5.67 0.96 4.21
C ALA A 65 -4.54 0.84 5.25
N VAL A 66 -3.43 1.56 5.05
CA VAL A 66 -2.31 1.58 6.00
C VAL A 66 -2.78 2.08 7.36
N ALA A 67 -3.51 3.19 7.42
CA ALA A 67 -4.05 3.73 8.66
C ALA A 67 -5.00 2.74 9.34
N ALA A 68 -5.90 2.10 8.58
CA ALA A 68 -6.82 1.10 9.10
C ALA A 68 -6.08 -0.11 9.70
N ILE A 69 -5.05 -0.63 9.02
CA ILE A 69 -4.22 -1.74 9.53
C ILE A 69 -3.51 -1.33 10.83
N VAL A 70 -2.91 -0.13 10.86
CA VAL A 70 -2.17 0.36 12.02
C VAL A 70 -3.10 0.51 13.24
N VAL A 71 -4.30 1.06 13.04
CA VAL A 71 -5.29 1.22 14.11
C VAL A 71 -5.86 -0.13 14.56
N ALA A 72 -6.23 -1.01 13.62
CA ALA A 72 -6.74 -2.34 13.92
C ALA A 72 -5.73 -3.15 14.74
N HIS A 73 -4.46 -3.11 14.35
CA HIS A 73 -3.38 -3.77 15.09
C HIS A 73 -3.31 -3.25 16.54
N GLN A 74 -3.34 -1.93 16.75
CA GLN A 74 -3.33 -1.36 18.10
C GLN A 74 -4.49 -1.84 18.96
N HIS A 75 -5.72 -1.81 18.42
CA HIS A 75 -6.91 -2.25 19.13
C HIS A 75 -6.84 -3.73 19.51
N ILE A 76 -6.43 -4.58 18.56
CA ILE A 76 -6.29 -6.03 18.78
C ILE A 76 -5.22 -6.31 19.83
N THR A 77 -4.04 -5.70 19.73
CA THR A 77 -2.95 -5.89 20.71
C THR A 77 -3.34 -5.39 22.10
N ALA A 78 -4.02 -4.25 22.20
CA ALA A 78 -4.48 -3.70 23.47
C ALA A 78 -5.55 -4.59 24.13
N TRP A 79 -6.50 -5.08 23.35
CA TRP A 79 -7.52 -6.02 23.81
C TRP A 79 -6.91 -7.35 24.28
N TRP A 80 -5.94 -7.88 23.53
CA TRP A 80 -5.27 -9.14 23.87
C TRP A 80 -4.46 -9.01 25.17
N ARG A 81 -3.68 -7.93 25.33
CA ARG A 81 -2.93 -7.67 26.57
C ARG A 81 -3.84 -7.60 27.78
N ARG A 82 -5.01 -6.98 27.65
CA ARG A 82 -6.02 -6.92 28.74
C ARG A 82 -6.60 -8.29 29.09
N ARG A 83 -6.74 -9.20 28.12
CA ARG A 83 -7.33 -10.53 28.35
C ARG A 83 -6.36 -11.60 28.82
N THR A 84 -5.11 -11.57 28.35
CA THR A 84 -4.16 -12.68 28.54
C THR A 84 -2.95 -12.30 29.40
N GLY A 85 -2.72 -11.00 29.66
CA GLY A 85 -1.52 -10.51 30.36
C GLY A 85 -0.21 -10.65 29.57
N ALA A 86 -0.22 -11.43 28.48
CA ALA A 86 0.89 -11.62 27.57
C ALA A 86 0.89 -10.59 26.43
N ASP A 87 2.08 -10.15 26.05
CA ASP A 87 2.26 -9.31 24.86
C ASP A 87 2.45 -10.21 23.62
N PRO A 88 1.48 -10.27 22.68
CA PRO A 88 1.58 -11.12 21.50
C PRO A 88 2.75 -10.72 20.58
N THR A 89 3.34 -9.53 20.78
CA THR A 89 4.51 -9.07 20.05
C THR A 89 5.83 -9.68 20.54
N ASN A 90 5.88 -10.29 21.73
CA ASN A 90 7.11 -10.81 22.32
C ASN A 90 7.40 -12.29 22.00
N SER A 91 6.46 -13.04 21.42
CA SER A 91 6.49 -14.50 21.43
C SER A 91 6.70 -15.21 20.08
N SER A 92 6.94 -14.50 18.97
CA SER A 92 7.12 -15.15 17.66
C SER A 92 8.51 -14.97 17.06
N ASP A 93 9.14 -16.07 16.61
CA ASP A 93 10.43 -16.07 15.89
C ASP A 93 10.41 -15.22 14.61
N ARG A 94 9.24 -14.95 14.03
CA ARG A 94 9.06 -13.99 12.92
C ARG A 94 9.33 -12.54 13.37
N TYR A 95 8.93 -12.19 14.60
CA TYR A 95 9.13 -10.86 15.17
C TYR A 95 10.61 -10.54 15.41
N SER A 96 11.38 -11.54 15.86
CA SER A 96 12.83 -11.37 16.07
C SER A 96 13.58 -11.08 14.76
N ARG A 97 13.12 -11.68 13.65
CA ARG A 97 13.66 -11.47 12.30
C ARG A 97 13.32 -10.08 11.77
N ALA A 98 12.06 -9.65 11.91
CA ALA A 98 11.62 -8.30 11.57
C ALA A 98 12.37 -7.22 12.37
N ARG A 99 12.57 -7.44 13.68
CA ARG A 99 13.34 -6.54 14.56
C ARG A 99 14.80 -6.41 14.15
N ARG A 100 15.40 -7.46 13.59
CA ARG A 100 16.79 -7.44 13.10
C ARG A 100 16.93 -6.60 11.83
N ILE A 101 15.98 -6.72 10.90
CA ILE A 101 15.91 -5.88 9.69
C ILE A 101 15.70 -4.42 10.08
N TRP A 102 14.80 -4.17 11.04
CA TRP A 102 14.55 -2.83 11.59
C TRP A 102 15.79 -2.18 12.21
N LYS A 103 16.57 -2.92 13.01
CA LYS A 103 17.81 -2.40 13.62
C LYS A 103 18.85 -1.97 12.57
N ARG A 104 18.80 -2.54 11.36
CA ARG A 104 19.77 -2.29 10.30
C ARG A 104 19.37 -1.14 9.36
N TYR A 105 18.10 -1.04 9.01
CA TYR A 105 17.59 -0.09 8.01
C TYR A 105 16.67 1.00 8.58
N GLY A 106 16.22 0.83 9.82
CA GLY A 106 15.31 1.76 10.49
C GLY A 106 13.95 1.89 9.80
N LEU A 107 13.18 2.87 10.29
CA LEU A 107 11.86 3.22 9.80
C LEU A 107 11.85 3.81 8.37
N PRO A 108 12.78 4.72 8.01
CA PRO A 108 12.81 5.32 6.68
C PRO A 108 13.17 4.31 5.59
N GLY A 109 14.14 3.42 5.84
CA GLY A 109 14.58 2.42 4.88
C GLY A 109 13.50 1.38 4.58
N LEU A 110 12.76 0.95 5.61
CA LEU A 110 11.60 0.06 5.43
C LEU A 110 10.43 0.74 4.73
N ALA A 111 10.18 2.04 4.96
CA ALA A 111 9.09 2.75 4.29
C ALA A 111 9.32 2.91 2.77
N PHE A 112 10.58 3.07 2.35
CA PHE A 112 10.93 3.18 0.93
C PHE A 112 11.13 1.81 0.26
N ALA A 113 11.80 0.86 0.91
CA ALA A 113 12.10 -0.46 0.34
C ALA A 113 10.97 -1.49 0.56
N GLY A 114 10.16 -1.29 1.58
CA GLY A 114 9.07 -2.19 1.98
C GLY A 114 7.99 -2.38 0.92
N PRO A 115 7.51 -1.33 0.23
CA PRO A 115 6.57 -1.47 -0.88
C PRO A 115 7.05 -2.46 -1.95
N ILE A 116 8.33 -2.40 -2.34
CA ILE A 116 8.89 -3.31 -3.35
C ILE A 116 9.12 -4.73 -2.80
N LEU A 117 9.64 -4.83 -1.57
CA LEU A 117 10.14 -6.11 -1.04
C LEU A 117 9.06 -6.98 -0.40
N ALA A 118 8.04 -6.36 0.19
CA ALA A 118 7.05 -7.04 1.01
C ALA A 118 5.60 -6.62 0.71
N GLY A 119 5.42 -5.56 -0.08
CA GLY A 119 4.14 -4.89 -0.25
C GLY A 119 3.88 -3.85 0.84
N ILE A 120 3.13 -2.80 0.48
CA ILE A 120 2.91 -1.61 1.33
C ILE A 120 2.21 -2.01 2.64
N HIS A 121 1.23 -2.90 2.56
CA HIS A 121 0.40 -3.33 3.69
C HIS A 121 1.17 -4.27 4.63
N LEU A 122 2.02 -5.16 4.09
CA LEU A 122 2.87 -6.03 4.90
C LEU A 122 3.94 -5.23 5.63
N THR A 123 4.47 -4.20 4.97
CA THR A 123 5.42 -3.25 5.57
C THR A 123 4.77 -2.47 6.72
N ALA A 124 3.53 -2.03 6.55
CA ALA A 124 2.77 -1.38 7.62
C ALA A 124 2.56 -2.30 8.83
N LEU A 125 2.21 -3.56 8.57
CA LEU A 125 2.04 -4.57 9.62
C LEU A 125 3.38 -4.84 10.34
N LEU A 126 4.47 -5.00 9.61
CA LEU A 126 5.80 -5.24 10.18
C LEU A 126 6.32 -4.03 10.97
N ALA A 127 6.09 -2.81 10.49
CA ALA A 127 6.56 -1.62 11.17
C ALA A 127 5.82 -1.38 12.49
N THR A 128 4.50 -1.63 12.52
CA THR A 128 3.69 -1.56 13.73
C THR A 128 3.99 -2.70 14.69
N ALA A 129 4.15 -3.92 14.17
CA ALA A 129 4.66 -5.09 14.87
C ALA A 129 6.19 -5.04 15.08
N VAL A 130 6.82 -3.88 15.20
CA VAL A 130 8.18 -3.79 15.78
C VAL A 130 8.17 -2.84 17.00
N GLY A 131 7.02 -2.25 17.32
CA GLY A 131 6.84 -1.35 18.47
C GLY A 131 7.29 0.08 18.16
N SER A 132 7.24 0.49 16.90
CA SER A 132 7.52 1.86 16.49
C SER A 132 6.43 2.83 16.94
N ASN A 133 6.77 4.10 17.14
CA ASN A 133 5.77 5.13 17.43
C ASN A 133 4.80 5.23 16.24
N ASN A 134 3.57 4.74 16.41
CA ASN A 134 2.59 4.57 15.33
C ASN A 134 2.39 5.83 14.48
N ARG A 135 2.48 7.03 15.08
CA ARG A 135 2.37 8.31 14.36
C ARG A 135 3.53 8.53 13.40
N VAL A 136 4.75 8.25 13.85
CA VAL A 136 5.97 8.35 13.04
C VAL A 136 5.95 7.30 11.94
N THR A 137 5.41 6.12 12.24
CA THR A 137 5.27 5.03 11.28
C THR A 137 4.30 5.34 10.16
N ILE A 138 3.12 5.84 10.50
CA ILE A 138 2.16 6.31 9.49
C ILE A 138 2.81 7.42 8.66
N ALA A 139 3.45 8.42 9.29
CA ALA A 139 4.07 9.52 8.56
C ALA A 139 5.11 9.05 7.53
N TRP A 140 6.05 8.17 7.93
CA TRP A 140 7.06 7.64 7.02
C TRP A 140 6.48 6.75 5.92
N LEU A 141 5.51 5.90 6.26
CA LEU A 141 4.83 5.07 5.25
C LEU A 141 4.05 5.93 4.26
N THR A 142 3.39 6.99 4.71
CA THR A 142 2.70 7.96 3.86
C THR A 142 3.68 8.68 2.94
N VAL A 143 4.84 9.11 3.44
CA VAL A 143 5.87 9.76 2.62
C VAL A 143 6.45 8.80 1.57
N GLY A 144 6.80 7.57 1.97
CA GLY A 144 7.30 6.56 1.05
C GLY A 144 6.26 6.20 -0.01
N LEU A 145 5.00 6.05 0.39
CA LEU A 145 3.89 5.79 -0.51
C LEU A 145 3.68 6.94 -1.49
N ALA A 146 3.76 8.20 -1.04
CA ALA A 146 3.63 9.36 -1.92
C ALA A 146 4.73 9.37 -2.99
N ALA A 147 5.98 9.11 -2.59
CA ALA A 147 7.10 9.01 -3.52
C ALA A 147 6.88 7.89 -4.55
N TRP A 148 6.41 6.72 -4.12
CA TRP A 148 6.09 5.60 -5.00
C TRP A 148 4.93 5.89 -5.94
N THR A 149 3.85 6.51 -5.44
CA THR A 149 2.73 6.91 -6.30
C THR A 149 3.19 7.88 -7.38
N VAL A 150 3.99 8.89 -7.04
CA VAL A 150 4.55 9.84 -8.02
C VAL A 150 5.42 9.10 -9.04
N ALA A 151 6.30 8.20 -8.58
CA ALA A 151 7.13 7.40 -9.47
C ALA A 151 6.32 6.51 -10.41
N LEU A 152 5.23 5.91 -9.92
CA LEU A 152 4.35 5.05 -10.73
C LEU A 152 3.55 5.84 -11.75
N VAL A 153 2.97 6.98 -11.36
CA VAL A 153 2.25 7.86 -12.29
C VAL A 153 3.20 8.37 -13.37
N ALA A 154 4.36 8.92 -12.98
CA ALA A 154 5.35 9.43 -13.92
C ALA A 154 5.90 8.34 -14.83
N GLY A 155 6.21 7.16 -14.27
CA GLY A 155 6.69 6.01 -15.02
C GLY A 155 5.65 5.46 -15.99
N THR A 156 4.37 5.45 -15.61
CA THR A 156 3.26 5.02 -16.48
C THR A 156 3.07 6.00 -17.63
N VAL A 157 2.96 7.30 -17.34
CA VAL A 157 2.78 8.34 -18.37
C VAL A 157 3.97 8.34 -19.32
N GLY A 158 5.20 8.31 -18.79
CA GLY A 158 6.42 8.21 -19.60
C GLY A 158 6.48 6.94 -20.43
N GLY A 159 6.10 5.79 -19.85
CA GLY A 159 6.05 4.50 -20.54
C GLY A 159 5.05 4.48 -21.69
N LEU A 160 3.83 4.98 -21.48
CA LEU A 160 2.80 5.07 -22.52
C LEU A 160 3.20 6.03 -23.64
N SER A 161 3.80 7.17 -23.27
CA SER A 161 4.31 8.16 -24.24
C SER A 161 5.41 7.57 -25.14
N LEU A 162 6.30 6.73 -24.58
CA LEU A 162 7.36 6.04 -25.34
C LEU A 162 6.80 4.95 -26.25
N LEU A 163 5.67 4.34 -25.88
CA LEU A 163 4.97 3.32 -26.67
C LEU A 163 4.06 3.93 -27.75
N GLY A 164 3.96 5.26 -27.83
CA GLY A 164 3.14 5.97 -28.82
C GLY A 164 1.63 5.80 -28.61
N VAL A 165 1.22 5.37 -27.43
CA VAL A 165 -0.19 5.26 -27.03
C VAL A 165 -0.59 6.61 -26.39
N PRO A 166 -1.70 7.23 -26.81
CA PRO A 166 -2.12 8.55 -26.34
C PRO A 166 -2.43 8.60 -24.84
#